data_AF-A0A7K0M3J6-F1
#
_entry.id   AF-A0A7K0M3J6-F1
#
_cell.length_a   1.000
_cell.length_b   1.000
_cell.length_c   1.000
_cell.angle_alpha   90.00
_cell.angle_beta   90.00
_cell.angle_gamma   90.00
#
_symmetry.space_group_name_H-M   'P 1'
#
loop_
_entity.id
_entity.type
_entity.pdbx_description
1 polymer ?
#
loop_
_entity_poly.entity_id
_entity_poly.type
_entity_poly.pdbx_seq_one_letter_code
_entity_poly.pdbx_strand_id
1 'polypeptide(L)' 'MSLRPVHRAERFVRSVFSVAPAPEKVQWASSFLTEPEQRLFLRMPSVDQSHSIAVARAVAAHLDQVGLEESDPDARWLIA' A
#
# COMPACT_ATOMS: atom_id res chain seq x y z
N MET A 1 13.65 16.40 -22.26
CA MET A 1 12.73 15.89 -21.22
C MET A 1 12.47 17.00 -20.21
N SER A 2 11.29 17.61 -20.23
CA SER A 2 10.93 18.65 -19.26
C SER A 2 10.43 17.99 -17.98
N LEU A 3 11.23 18.05 -16.92
CA LEU A 3 10.87 17.55 -15.59
C LEU A 3 9.80 18.48 -15.01
N ARG A 4 8.52 18.11 -15.18
CA ARG A 4 7.39 18.90 -14.69
C ARG A 4 7.44 19.01 -13.15
N PRO A 5 7.52 20.22 -12.57
CA PRO A 5 7.62 20.43 -11.10
C PRO A 5 6.41 19.91 -10.30
N VAL A 6 5.28 19.68 -10.98
CA VAL A 6 4.00 19.27 -10.38
C VAL A 6 4.14 17.96 -9.60
N HIS A 7 4.90 16.98 -10.10
CA HIS A 7 5.14 15.71 -9.41
C HIS A 7 5.84 15.86 -8.05
N ARG A 8 6.66 16.91 -7.87
CA ARG A 8 7.35 17.15 -6.59
C ARG A 8 6.45 17.85 -5.57
N ALA A 9 5.60 18.77 -6.02
CA ALA A 9 4.66 19.48 -5.16
C ALA A 9 3.59 18.54 -4.61
N GLU A 10 3.04 17.64 -5.43
CA GLU A 10 2.03 16.67 -5.02
C GLU A 10 2.58 15.67 -3.99
N ARG A 11 3.80 15.16 -4.21
CA ARG A 11 4.48 14.28 -3.26
C ARG A 11 4.77 14.97 -1.92
N PHE A 12 5.13 16.26 -1.95
CA PHE A 12 5.37 17.07 -0.76
C PHE A 12 4.08 17.35 0.03
N VAL A 13 2.98 17.71 -0.64
CA VAL A 13 1.67 17.93 0.02
C VAL A 13 1.16 16.63 0.64
N ARG A 14 1.33 15.50 -0.05
CA ARG A 14 0.93 14.18 0.45
C ARG A 14 1.75 13.71 1.67
N SER A 15 3.04 14.07 1.74
CA SER A 15 3.85 13.81 2.94
C SER A 15 3.50 14.72 4.13
N VAL A 16 3.07 15.96 3.87
CA VAL A 16 2.76 16.95 4.91
C VAL A 16 1.37 16.70 5.53
N PHE A 17 0.40 16.25 4.75
CA PHE A 17 -0.97 15.99 5.20
C PHE A 17 -1.27 14.50 5.44
N SER A 18 -0.28 13.72 5.86
CA SER A 18 -0.50 12.29 6.13
C SER A 18 -1.39 12.08 7.36
N VAL A 19 -2.70 12.09 7.09
CA VAL A 19 -3.74 11.60 7.97
C VAL A 19 -3.55 10.10 8.13
N ALA A 20 -3.72 9.59 9.34
CA ALA A 20 -3.67 8.15 9.61
C ALA A 20 -4.64 7.40 8.68
N PRO A 21 -4.24 6.23 8.15
CA PRO A 21 -5.15 5.42 7.34
C PRO A 21 -6.39 5.05 8.17
N ALA A 22 -7.56 5.08 7.54
CA ALA A 22 -8.81 4.71 8.20
C ALA A 22 -8.74 3.26 8.74
N PRO A 23 -9.40 2.95 9.87
CA PRO A 23 -9.33 1.63 10.50
C PRO A 23 -9.70 0.48 9.56
N GLU A 24 -10.68 0.65 8.67
CA GLU A 24 -11.05 -0.39 7.70
C GLU A 24 -9.92 -0.70 6.71
N LYS A 25 -9.10 0.29 6.35
CA LYS A 25 -7.97 0.10 5.43
C LYS A 25 -6.81 -0.61 6.10
N VAL A 26 -6.58 -0.32 7.38
CA VAL A 26 -5.58 -1.03 8.20
C VAL A 26 -6.01 -2.47 8.39
N GLN A 27 -7.29 -2.73 8.67
CA GLN A 27 -7.81 -4.09 8.81
C GLN A 27 -7.67 -4.90 7.52
N TRP A 28 -7.99 -4.30 6.38
CA TRP A 28 -7.78 -4.91 5.07
C TRP A 28 -6.30 -5.24 4.82
N ALA A 29 -5.37 -4.32 5.09
CA ALA A 29 -3.95 -4.62 4.92
C ALA A 29 -3.48 -5.75 5.85
N SER A 30 -3.94 -5.75 7.10
CA SER A 30 -3.58 -6.78 8.08
C SER A 30 -4.03 -8.18 7.70
N SER A 31 -5.06 -8.37 6.85
CA SER A 31 -5.49 -9.71 6.44
C SER A 31 -4.49 -10.43 5.54
N PHE A 32 -3.58 -9.71 4.90
CA PHE A 32 -2.53 -10.28 4.05
C PHE A 32 -1.23 -10.59 4.82
N LEU A 33 -1.10 -10.03 6.02
CA LEU A 33 0.13 -10.05 6.79
C LEU A 33 0.07 -11.10 7.90
N THR A 34 1.20 -11.74 8.16
CA THR A 34 1.41 -12.57 9.36
C THR A 34 1.47 -11.71 10.62
N GLU A 35 1.27 -12.29 11.81
CA GLU A 35 1.34 -11.52 13.07
C GLU A 35 2.64 -10.71 13.26
N PRO A 36 3.84 -11.23 12.92
CA PRO A 36 5.06 -10.43 12.96
C PRO A 36 5.05 -9.23 12.01
N GLU A 37 4.55 -9.42 10.79
CA GLU A 37 4.46 -8.35 9.77
C GLU A 37 3.43 -7.30 10.15
N GLN A 38 2.28 -7.70 10.71
CA GLN A 38 1.30 -6.77 11.26
C GLN A 38 1.91 -5.87 12.34
N ARG A 39 2.73 -6.43 13.23
CA ARG A 39 3.44 -5.63 14.26
C ARG A 39 4.42 -4.63 13.65
N LEU A 40 5.11 -5.00 12.58
CA LEU A 40 6.01 -4.10 11.87
C LEU A 40 5.23 -3.00 11.14
N PHE A 41 4.17 -3.37 10.43
CA PHE A 41 3.29 -2.46 9.72
C PHE A 41 2.66 -1.40 10.64
N LEU A 42 2.14 -1.82 11.80
CA LEU A 42 1.56 -0.90 12.78
C LEU A 42 2.58 0.07 13.40
N ARG A 43 3.87 -0.25 13.36
CA ARG A 43 4.96 0.64 13.81
C ARG A 43 5.42 1.61 12.73
N MET A 44 5.02 1.42 11.48
CA MET A 44 5.39 2.33 10.40
C MET A 44 4.74 3.71 10.59
N PRO A 45 5.39 4.80 10.13
CA PRO A 45 4.75 6.10 10.02
C PRO A 45 3.43 6.04 9.23
N SER A 46 2.44 6.84 9.59
CA SER A 46 1.12 6.85 8.93
C SER A 46 1.19 7.10 7.42
N VAL A 47 2.18 7.87 6.97
CA VAL A 47 2.45 8.10 5.55
C VAL A 47 2.85 6.80 4.83
N ASP A 48 3.72 6.01 5.45
CA ASP A 48 4.23 4.78 4.88
C ASP A 48 3.16 3.69 4.91
N GLN A 49 2.38 3.60 6.01
CA GLN A 49 1.21 2.70 6.06
C GLN A 49 0.23 3.00 4.91
N SER A 50 -0.10 4.29 4.72
CA SER A 50 -1.00 4.74 3.66
C SER A 50 -0.44 4.46 2.27
N HIS A 51 0.87 4.61 2.11
CA HIS A 51 1.56 4.31 0.86
C HIS A 51 1.51 2.80 0.54
N SER A 52 1.88 1.94 1.49
CA SER A 52 1.85 0.49 1.32
C SER A 52 0.44 -0.02 1.02
N ILE A 53 -0.60 0.49 1.72
CA ILE A 53 -1.99 0.17 1.41
C ILE A 53 -2.34 0.55 -0.04
N ALA A 54 -1.94 1.74 -0.48
CA ALA A 54 -2.23 2.20 -1.84
C ALA A 54 -1.56 1.31 -2.91
N VAL A 55 -0.31 0.90 -2.67
CA VAL A 55 0.41 -0.02 -3.55
C VAL A 55 -0.27 -1.39 -3.57
N ALA A 56 -0.57 -1.97 -2.40
CA ALA A 56 -1.23 -3.27 -2.32
C ALA A 56 -2.59 -3.28 -3.04
N ARG A 57 -3.40 -2.22 -2.92
CA ARG A 57 -4.67 -2.11 -3.66
C ARG A 57 -4.46 -1.96 -5.17
N ALA A 58 -3.42 -1.24 -5.59
CA ALA A 58 -3.09 -1.13 -7.00
C ALA A 58 -2.66 -2.50 -7.56
N VAL A 59 -1.84 -3.26 -6.83
CA VAL A 59 -1.47 -4.63 -7.20
C VAL A 59 -2.71 -5.51 -7.28
N ALA A 60 -3.56 -5.53 -6.25
CA ALA A 60 -4.78 -6.33 -6.23
C ALA A 60 -5.69 -6.06 -7.45
N ALA A 61 -5.86 -4.79 -7.83
CA ALA A 61 -6.65 -4.41 -9.01
C ALA A 61 -6.04 -4.83 -10.36
N HIS A 62 -4.77 -5.24 -10.39
CA HIS A 62 -4.06 -5.68 -11.58
C HIS A 62 -3.69 -7.18 -11.52
N LEU A 63 -4.09 -7.92 -10.48
CA LEU A 63 -3.81 -9.37 -10.36
C LEU A 63 -4.45 -10.17 -11.51
N ASP A 64 -5.68 -9.82 -11.90
CA ASP A 64 -6.38 -10.46 -13.03
C ASP A 64 -5.60 -10.34 -14.35
N GLN A 65 -4.82 -9.25 -14.52
CA GLN A 65 -4.05 -9.01 -15.74
C GLN A 65 -2.81 -9.91 -15.85
N VAL A 66 -2.36 -10.48 -14.73
CA VAL A 66 -1.27 -11.46 -14.69
C VAL A 66 -1.78 -12.89 -14.52
N GLY A 67 -3.11 -13.10 -14.63
CA GLY A 67 -3.74 -14.42 -14.52
C GLY A 67 -3.68 -15.02 -13.12
N LEU A 68 -3.52 -14.19 -12.10
CA LEU A 68 -3.49 -14.59 -10.69
C LEU A 68 -4.75 -14.09 -10.00
N GLU A 69 -5.35 -14.90 -9.14
CA GLU A 69 -6.43 -14.47 -8.26
C GLU A 69 -5.90 -14.04 -6.89
N GLU A 70 -6.65 -13.22 -6.16
CA GLU A 70 -6.29 -12.79 -4.79
C GLU A 70 -6.16 -13.97 -3.80
N SER A 71 -6.79 -15.10 -4.12
CA SER A 71 -6.70 -16.38 -3.41
C SER A 71 -5.55 -17.28 -3.82
N ASP A 72 -4.79 -16.91 -4.85
CA ASP A 72 -3.72 -17.76 -5.40
C ASP A 72 -2.50 -17.77 -4.44
N PRO A 73 -2.01 -18.93 -4.00
CA PRO A 73 -0.82 -19.01 -3.14
C PRO A 73 0.41 -18.31 -3.75
N ASP A 74 0.50 -18.25 -5.08
CA ASP A 74 1.56 -17.55 -5.80
C ASP A 74 1.33 -16.03 -5.89
N ALA A 75 0.15 -15.49 -5.55
CA ALA A 75 -0.04 -14.04 -5.42
C ALA A 75 0.53 -13.50 -4.09
N ARG A 76 0.81 -14.37 -3.12
CA ARG A 76 1.29 -13.97 -1.77
C ARG A 76 2.62 -13.23 -1.79
N TRP A 77 3.51 -13.50 -2.75
CA TRP A 77 4.81 -12.82 -2.84
C TRP A 77 4.76 -11.46 -3.57
N LEU A 78 3.68 -11.15 -4.28
CA LEU A 78 3.48 -9.84 -4.92
C LEU A 78 2.95 -8.78 -3.95
N ILE A 79 2.54 -9.18 -2.75
CA ILE A 79 1.95 -8.33 -1.71
C ILE A 79 2.93 -8.13 -0.52
N ALA A 80 4.02 -8.89 -0.45
CA ALA A 80 5.04 -8.82 0.61
C ALA A 80 6.10 -7.73 0.40
#